data_AF-A0A1R2ALE3-F1
#
_entry.id   AF-A0A1R2ALE3-F1
#
_cell.length_a   1.000
_cell.length_b   1.000
_cell.length_c   1.000
_cell.angle_alpha   90.00
_cell.angle_beta   90.00
_cell.angle_gamma   90.00
#
_symmetry.space_group_name_H-M   'P 1'
#
loop_
_entity.id
_entity.type
_entity.pdbx_description
1 polymer ?
#
loop_
_entity_poly.entity_id
_entity_poly.type
_entity_poly.pdbx_seq_one_letter_code
_entity_poly.pdbx_strand_id
1 'polypeptide(L)'
;MESKDKARGLKKTGGLTEDDAIDKINKLVMIMIESLNINELIYNIEINSFTKKISEICEGTYQNSSIIIGLIEKKLKCIVCQDKYSEIVLKCTHGYCKNCLINTISTQTNELIITNNFEENLSPKCFNPSCKYKIMPSDFKVLYERNWDYLQKMSRKRKIEYLISRNLKIKCTKCCIRYPNTMFLYSCYEICVNCISEYIRYGDCKCPKCGLIIDLKENYRLFINAKCSICEKEQSYIDDFMITFSDGHNHCIPCLNEAWNTHSCRKCLKNIENTIELQFIYKKLFKTCEICKEVKLTNCFVDYQCCKNKICYECQSRVTDFHLCILCNDEIPERCCEKINEILSRTF
;
A
#
# COMPACT_ATOMS: atom_id res chain seq x y z
N MET A 1 86.69 9.13 -0.57
CA MET A 1 86.00 7.82 -0.67
C MET A 1 85.55 7.48 0.74
N GLU A 2 84.47 8.13 1.16
CA GLU A 2 83.10 7.58 1.12
C GLU A 2 82.83 6.64 2.31
N SER A 3 81.88 7.12 3.10
CA SER A 3 81.28 6.55 4.29
C SER A 3 80.55 5.24 4.02
N LYS A 4 80.29 4.48 5.10
CA LYS A 4 78.96 3.92 5.39
C LYS A 4 78.92 3.29 6.78
N ASP A 5 78.58 4.14 7.75
CA ASP A 5 77.86 3.72 8.95
C ASP A 5 76.51 3.13 8.56
N LYS A 6 76.27 1.87 8.89
CA LYS A 6 74.94 1.24 8.84
C LYS A 6 74.33 1.26 10.24
N ALA A 7 73.65 2.36 10.55
CA ALA A 7 72.63 2.38 11.59
C ALA A 7 71.46 1.48 11.18
N ARG A 8 71.23 0.39 11.91
CA ARG A 8 70.00 -0.41 11.82
C ARG A 8 68.88 0.36 12.50
N GLY A 9 68.00 0.96 11.69
CA GLY A 9 66.77 1.59 12.15
C GLY A 9 65.81 0.58 12.78
N LEU A 10 65.46 0.83 14.04
CA LEU A 10 64.28 0.27 14.69
C LEU A 10 63.03 0.73 13.93
N LYS A 11 62.28 -0.22 13.36
CA LYS A 11 60.94 0.02 12.84
C LYS A 11 60.06 0.47 14.02
N LYS A 12 59.61 1.72 14.00
CA LYS A 12 58.50 2.19 14.85
C LYS A 12 57.26 1.34 14.51
N THR A 13 56.87 0.47 15.42
CA THR A 13 55.53 -0.12 15.43
C THR A 13 54.55 1.04 15.61
N GLY A 14 53.76 1.34 14.58
CA GLY A 14 52.69 2.34 14.66
C GLY A 14 51.68 1.87 15.69
N GLY A 15 51.76 2.42 16.91
CA GLY A 15 50.76 2.21 17.93
C GLY A 15 49.42 2.75 17.44
N LEU A 16 48.35 1.98 17.63
CA LEU A 16 46.99 2.51 17.48
C LEU A 16 46.86 3.74 18.38
N THR A 17 46.40 4.85 17.81
CA THR A 17 46.00 6.00 18.63
C THR A 17 44.72 5.67 19.40
N GLU A 18 44.49 6.36 20.51
CA GLU A 18 43.26 6.21 21.31
C GLU A 18 42.02 6.49 20.46
N ASP A 19 42.10 7.48 19.57
CA ASP A 19 41.03 7.83 18.63
C ASP A 19 40.75 6.70 17.61
N ASP A 20 41.79 6.02 17.10
CA ASP A 20 41.63 4.86 16.20
C ASP A 20 40.97 3.66 16.91
N ALA A 21 41.24 3.48 18.20
CA ALA A 21 40.62 2.44 19.01
C ALA A 21 39.15 2.76 19.29
N ILE A 22 38.83 4.01 19.62
CA ILE A 22 37.46 4.49 19.82
C ILE A 22 36.64 4.35 18.53
N ASP A 23 37.19 4.70 17.37
CA ASP A 23 36.49 4.55 16.07
C ASP A 23 36.19 3.08 15.74
N LYS A 24 37.13 2.17 16.02
CA LYS A 24 36.94 0.72 15.82
C LYS A 24 35.91 0.13 16.78
N ILE A 25 35.89 0.56 18.03
CA ILE A 25 34.88 0.15 19.03
C ILE A 25 33.50 0.68 18.63
N ASN A 26 33.40 1.94 18.20
CA ASN A 26 32.15 2.50 17.70
C ASN A 26 31.61 1.70 16.51
N LYS A 27 32.48 1.31 15.55
CA LYS A 27 32.10 0.44 14.44
C LYS A 27 31.60 -0.93 14.90
N LEU A 28 32.28 -1.56 15.85
CA LEU A 28 31.86 -2.84 16.43
C LEU A 28 30.51 -2.75 17.16
N VAL A 29 30.29 -1.70 17.96
CA VAL A 29 29.02 -1.45 18.64
C VAL A 29 27.90 -1.22 17.63
N MET A 30 28.15 -0.48 16.55
CA MET A 30 27.16 -0.27 15.48
C MET A 30 26.84 -1.58 14.75
N ILE A 31 27.85 -2.39 14.43
CA ILE A 31 27.66 -3.73 13.84
C ILE A 31 26.87 -4.62 14.80
N MET A 32 27.14 -4.59 16.11
CA MET A 32 26.39 -5.35 17.12
C MET A 32 24.94 -4.86 17.24
N ILE A 33 24.69 -3.55 17.22
CA ILE A 33 23.34 -2.96 17.24
C ILE A 33 22.54 -3.37 16.00
N GLU A 34 23.18 -3.35 14.82
CA GLU A 34 22.57 -3.74 13.54
C GLU A 34 22.33 -5.26 13.45
N SER A 35 23.29 -6.08 13.90
CA SER A 35 23.23 -7.54 13.80
C SER A 35 22.38 -8.21 14.88
N LEU A 36 22.27 -7.62 16.07
CA LEU A 36 21.51 -8.22 17.17
C LEU A 36 20.05 -7.77 17.22
N ASN A 37 19.57 -6.98 16.26
CA ASN A 37 18.22 -6.41 16.22
C ASN A 37 17.81 -5.96 17.62
N ILE A 38 18.31 -4.80 18.08
CA ILE A 38 18.20 -4.36 19.48
C ILE A 38 16.78 -4.50 20.09
N ASN A 39 15.74 -4.48 19.26
CA ASN A 39 14.37 -4.76 19.66
C ASN A 39 14.17 -6.20 20.19
N GLU A 40 14.79 -7.22 19.59
CA GLU A 40 14.84 -8.60 20.12
C GLU A 40 15.69 -8.71 21.39
N LEU A 41 16.80 -7.97 21.49
CA LEU A 41 17.65 -7.94 22.69
C LEU A 41 16.91 -7.35 23.90
N ILE A 42 16.20 -6.23 23.70
CA ILE A 42 15.37 -5.58 24.72
C ILE A 42 14.21 -6.50 25.15
N TYR A 43 13.67 -7.29 24.23
CA TYR A 43 12.54 -8.18 24.49
C TYR A 43 12.93 -9.51 25.16
N ASN A 44 14.11 -10.06 24.81
CA ASN A 44 14.51 -11.42 25.19
C ASN A 44 15.64 -11.49 26.23
N ILE A 45 16.40 -10.42 26.45
CA ILE A 45 17.49 -10.39 27.44
C ILE A 45 17.25 -9.23 28.39
N GLU A 46 17.23 -9.50 29.69
CA GLU A 46 17.34 -8.44 30.69
C GLU A 46 18.61 -7.64 30.37
N ILE A 47 18.47 -6.38 29.98
CA ILE A 47 19.58 -5.51 29.54
C ILE A 47 20.76 -5.56 30.53
N ASN A 48 20.45 -5.73 31.83
CA ASN A 48 21.41 -5.94 32.91
C ASN A 48 22.30 -7.19 32.74
N SER A 49 21.77 -8.29 32.22
CA SER A 49 22.52 -9.50 31.88
C SER A 49 23.46 -9.29 30.70
N PHE A 50 23.02 -8.51 29.70
CA PHE A 50 23.84 -8.18 28.53
C PHE A 50 25.00 -7.23 28.89
N THR A 51 24.73 -6.16 29.64
CA THR A 51 25.78 -5.25 30.12
C THR A 51 26.78 -5.96 31.02
N LYS A 52 26.31 -6.89 31.88
CA LYS A 52 27.19 -7.73 32.70
C LYS A 52 28.09 -8.65 31.86
N LYS A 53 27.55 -9.30 30.82
CA LYS A 53 28.37 -10.13 29.92
C LYS A 53 29.42 -9.30 29.16
N ILE A 54 29.09 -8.08 28.76
CA ILE A 54 30.06 -7.17 28.15
C ILE A 54 31.12 -6.76 29.17
N SER A 55 30.75 -6.48 30.43
CA SER A 55 31.73 -6.14 31.47
C SER A 55 32.71 -7.28 31.71
N GLU A 56 32.22 -8.52 31.79
CA GLU A 56 33.04 -9.73 31.95
C GLU A 56 34.03 -9.93 30.79
N ILE A 57 33.62 -9.63 29.55
CA ILE A 57 34.50 -9.72 28.37
C ILE A 57 35.56 -8.60 28.39
N CYS A 58 35.16 -7.38 28.73
CA CYS A 58 36.05 -6.21 28.69
C CYS A 58 37.06 -6.17 29.86
N GLU A 59 36.67 -6.63 31.06
CA GLU A 59 37.56 -6.74 32.22
C GLU A 59 38.75 -7.68 31.98
N GLY A 60 38.60 -8.66 31.09
CA GLY A 60 39.68 -9.61 30.74
C GLY A 60 40.66 -9.12 29.67
N THR A 61 40.40 -8.02 28.97
CA THR A 61 41.15 -7.68 27.74
C THR A 61 41.61 -6.22 27.58
N TYR A 62 41.03 -5.23 28.28
CA TYR A 62 41.33 -3.81 28.02
C TYR A 62 41.48 -2.95 29.29
N GLN A 63 42.51 -2.10 29.33
CA GLN A 63 42.72 -1.09 30.39
C GLN A 63 41.62 -0.01 30.47
N ASN A 64 40.78 0.12 29.43
CA ASN A 64 39.73 1.16 29.31
C ASN A 64 38.30 0.59 29.31
N SER A 65 38.09 -0.61 29.86
CA SER A 65 36.80 -1.31 29.88
C SER A 65 35.64 -0.47 30.44
N SER A 66 35.88 0.29 31.51
CA SER A 66 34.89 1.18 32.14
C SER A 66 34.40 2.29 31.21
N ILE A 67 35.29 2.85 30.38
CA ILE A 67 34.95 3.88 29.39
C ILE A 67 34.05 3.28 28.30
N ILE A 68 34.38 2.08 27.82
CA ILE A 68 33.61 1.38 26.79
C ILE A 68 32.21 1.03 27.31
N ILE A 69 32.11 0.50 28.52
CA ILE A 69 30.83 0.20 29.17
C ILE A 69 30.00 1.47 29.32
N GLY A 70 30.59 2.56 29.81
CA GLY A 70 29.89 3.85 29.94
C GLY A 70 29.37 4.40 28.60
N LEU A 71 30.13 4.21 27.51
CA LEU A 71 29.71 4.59 26.16
C LEU A 71 28.53 3.74 25.67
N ILE A 72 28.57 2.42 25.91
CA ILE A 72 27.49 1.49 25.56
C ILE A 72 26.23 1.82 26.36
N GLU A 73 26.34 1.98 27.68
CA GLU A 73 25.21 2.34 28.54
C GLU A 73 24.55 3.64 28.10
N LYS A 74 25.36 4.67 27.78
CA LYS A 74 24.86 5.94 27.26
C LYS A 74 24.13 5.79 25.93
N LYS A 75 24.55 4.86 25.07
CA LYS A 75 23.88 4.58 23.78
C LYS A 75 22.59 3.77 23.94
N LEU A 76 22.50 2.92 24.95
CA LEU A 76 21.30 2.14 25.26
C LEU A 76 20.24 2.98 25.97
N LYS A 77 20.61 4.05 26.66
CA LYS A 77 19.70 4.95 27.34
C LYS A 77 18.85 5.79 26.40
N CYS A 78 17.66 6.14 26.87
CA CYS A 78 16.73 7.00 26.15
C CYS A 78 17.36 8.37 25.89
N ILE A 79 17.32 8.82 24.64
CA ILE A 79 17.95 10.09 24.25
C ILE A 79 17.37 11.31 24.96
N VAL A 80 16.11 11.24 25.38
CA VAL A 80 15.39 12.37 26.02
C VAL A 80 15.64 12.40 27.53
N CYS A 81 15.30 11.34 28.25
CA CYS A 81 15.39 11.34 29.72
C CYS A 81 16.74 10.88 30.27
N GLN A 82 17.54 10.11 29.53
CA GLN A 82 18.82 9.54 29.98
C GLN A 82 18.76 8.62 31.24
N ASP A 83 17.59 8.48 31.85
CA ASP A 83 17.38 7.68 33.06
C ASP A 83 16.96 6.24 32.74
N LYS A 84 16.13 6.06 31.72
CA LYS A 84 15.59 4.77 31.30
C LYS A 84 16.35 4.21 30.12
N TYR A 85 16.44 2.88 30.05
CA TYR A 85 16.85 2.21 28.82
C TYR A 85 15.84 2.46 27.71
N SER A 86 16.35 2.48 26.48
CA SER A 86 15.53 2.59 25.29
C SER A 86 14.73 1.31 25.12
N GLU A 87 13.43 1.47 24.92
CA GLU A 87 12.50 0.39 24.59
C GLU A 87 12.27 0.31 23.08
N ILE A 88 12.54 1.43 22.37
CA ILE A 88 12.23 1.62 20.96
C ILE A 88 13.42 2.29 20.30
N VAL A 89 13.90 1.72 19.20
CA VAL A 89 14.92 2.33 18.36
C VAL A 89 14.34 2.68 17.01
N LEU A 90 14.42 3.97 16.66
CA LEU A 90 13.97 4.47 15.36
C LEU A 90 14.95 4.05 14.25
N LYS A 91 14.54 4.15 12.99
CA LYS A 91 15.44 3.89 11.84
C LYS A 91 16.66 4.82 11.79
N CYS A 92 16.58 5.98 12.43
CA CYS A 92 17.73 6.86 12.61
C CYS A 92 18.64 6.49 13.79
N THR A 93 18.51 5.26 14.29
CA THR A 93 19.30 4.64 15.36
C THR A 93 19.23 5.33 16.72
N HIS A 94 18.32 6.28 16.91
CA HIS A 94 18.10 6.93 18.20
C HIS A 94 17.09 6.14 19.03
N GLY A 95 17.49 5.86 20.28
CA GLY A 95 16.69 5.11 21.24
C GLY A 95 15.82 5.98 22.14
N TYR A 96 14.62 5.52 22.41
CA TYR A 96 13.63 6.16 23.28
C TYR A 96 13.04 5.16 24.26
N CYS A 97 12.76 5.59 25.48
CA CYS A 97 11.75 4.91 26.30
C CYS A 97 10.36 5.26 25.75
N LYS A 98 9.38 4.39 26.00
CA LYS A 98 8.04 4.50 25.39
C LYS A 98 7.37 5.84 25.68
N ASN A 99 7.44 6.30 26.93
CA ASN A 99 6.82 7.56 27.36
C ASN A 99 7.49 8.78 26.70
N CYS A 100 8.81 8.81 26.59
CA CYS A 100 9.51 9.93 25.96
C CYS A 100 9.20 10.02 24.46
N LEU A 101 9.08 8.88 23.77
CA LEU A 101 8.70 8.89 22.36
C LEU A 101 7.26 9.41 22.18
N ILE A 102 6.31 8.90 22.97
CA ILE A 102 4.91 9.36 22.98
C ILE A 102 4.82 10.86 23.23
N ASN A 103 5.53 11.37 24.25
CA ASN A 103 5.53 12.79 24.58
C ASN A 103 6.16 13.63 23.46
N THR A 104 7.25 13.16 22.85
CA THR A 104 7.89 13.84 21.71
C THR A 104 6.93 13.96 20.52
N ILE A 105 6.21 12.88 20.21
CA ILE A 105 5.19 12.89 19.16
C ILE A 105 4.05 13.84 19.55
N SER A 106 3.55 13.76 20.78
CA SER A 106 2.43 14.57 21.27
C SER A 106 2.75 16.06 21.18
N THR A 107 3.89 16.49 21.70
CA THR A 107 4.27 17.91 21.72
C THR A 107 4.49 18.48 20.33
N GLN A 108 5.16 17.74 19.45
CA GLN A 108 5.42 18.22 18.08
C GLN A 108 4.18 18.23 17.18
N THR A 109 3.12 17.55 17.60
CA THR A 109 1.91 17.37 16.78
C THR A 109 0.68 17.97 17.44
N ASN A 110 0.83 18.64 18.59
CA ASN A 110 -0.29 19.10 19.43
C ASN A 110 -1.31 17.98 19.69
N GLU A 111 -0.79 16.79 20.02
CA GLU A 111 -1.53 15.54 20.22
C GLU A 111 -2.30 15.05 18.99
N LEU A 112 -2.26 15.76 17.85
CA LEU A 112 -3.05 15.44 16.66
C LEU A 112 -2.66 14.10 16.05
N ILE A 113 -1.44 13.60 16.18
CA ILE A 113 -1.14 12.25 15.66
C ILE A 113 -1.79 11.15 16.50
N ILE A 114 -1.78 11.31 17.82
CA ILE A 114 -2.33 10.34 18.77
C ILE A 114 -3.86 10.41 18.77
N THR A 115 -4.40 11.63 18.63
CA THR A 115 -5.84 11.90 18.66
C THR A 115 -6.49 11.83 17.28
N ASN A 116 -5.80 12.18 16.19
CA ASN A 116 -6.29 12.22 14.80
C ASN A 116 -5.62 11.22 13.84
N ASN A 117 -5.04 10.15 14.37
CA ASN A 117 -4.69 8.94 13.63
C ASN A 117 -3.67 9.13 12.49
N PHE A 118 -2.47 9.62 12.79
CA PHE A 118 -1.32 9.57 11.86
C PHE A 118 -1.54 10.27 10.51
N GLU A 119 -1.96 11.54 10.51
CA GLU A 119 -1.93 12.33 9.27
C GLU A 119 -0.49 12.41 8.73
N GLU A 120 -0.28 12.00 7.47
CA GLU A 120 1.05 11.97 6.82
C GLU A 120 1.77 13.34 6.85
N ASN A 121 1.01 14.42 6.93
CA ASN A 121 1.52 15.79 6.95
C ASN A 121 2.12 16.19 8.31
N LEU A 122 1.75 15.49 9.38
CA LEU A 122 2.33 15.64 10.71
C LEU A 122 3.42 14.58 10.82
N SER A 123 4.61 14.89 10.31
CA SER A 123 5.77 14.00 10.41
C SER A 123 6.70 14.52 11.52
N PRO A 124 6.54 14.09 12.79
CA PRO A 124 7.35 14.60 13.87
C PRO A 124 8.81 14.20 13.64
N LYS A 125 9.72 15.05 14.04
CA LYS A 125 11.16 14.83 13.91
C LYS A 125 11.68 14.10 15.13
N CYS A 126 12.75 13.35 14.92
CA CYS A 126 13.60 12.87 16.00
C CYS A 126 13.97 14.04 16.93
N PHE A 127 13.96 13.80 18.24
CA PHE A 127 14.30 14.82 19.25
C PHE A 127 15.75 15.30 19.15
N ASN A 128 16.67 14.47 18.63
CA ASN A 128 18.06 14.87 18.45
C ASN A 128 18.15 16.03 17.44
N PRO A 129 18.65 17.23 17.84
CA PRO A 129 18.71 18.41 16.97
C PRO A 129 19.52 18.22 15.68
N SER A 130 20.53 17.33 15.72
CA SER A 130 21.37 17.02 14.55
C SER A 130 20.72 15.98 13.62
N CYS A 131 19.66 15.29 14.07
CA CYS A 131 18.98 14.27 13.31
C CYS A 131 17.85 14.87 12.47
N LYS A 132 17.96 14.74 11.14
CA LYS A 132 16.92 15.19 10.19
C LYS A 132 15.80 14.17 9.98
N TYR A 133 15.84 13.05 10.72
CA TYR A 133 14.89 11.97 10.54
C TYR A 133 13.49 12.38 10.96
N LYS A 134 12.53 12.08 10.09
CA LYS A 134 11.10 12.20 10.35
C LYS A 134 10.57 10.83 10.77
N ILE A 135 9.93 10.77 11.93
CA ILE A 135 9.28 9.59 12.47
C ILE A 135 8.13 9.21 11.53
N MET A 136 8.18 8.00 11.00
CA MET A 136 7.25 7.49 9.98
C MET A 136 6.16 6.61 10.60
N PRO A 137 5.00 6.42 9.92
CA PRO A 137 3.96 5.45 10.31
C PRO A 137 4.50 4.08 10.77
N SER A 138 5.54 3.56 10.12
CA SER A 138 6.16 2.29 10.50
C SER A 138 6.75 2.27 11.90
N ASP A 139 7.24 3.40 12.40
CA ASP A 139 7.89 3.49 13.71
C ASP A 139 6.86 3.45 14.85
N PHE A 140 5.62 3.88 14.57
CA PHE A 140 4.51 3.81 15.52
C PHE A 140 3.96 2.39 15.69
N LYS A 141 4.21 1.48 14.74
CA LYS A 141 3.82 0.08 14.89
C LYS A 141 4.44 -0.53 16.15
N VAL A 142 5.69 -0.16 16.47
CA VAL A 142 6.39 -0.62 17.67
C VAL A 142 5.73 -0.07 18.94
N LEU A 143 5.21 1.17 18.91
CA LEU A 143 4.52 1.78 20.06
C LEU A 143 3.19 1.12 20.40
N TYR A 144 2.45 0.71 19.36
CA TYR A 144 1.05 0.31 19.45
C TYR A 144 0.80 -1.10 18.93
N GLU A 145 1.77 -2.01 19.02
CA GLU A 145 1.74 -3.32 18.37
C GLU A 145 0.40 -4.07 18.52
N ARG A 146 -0.16 -4.09 19.74
CA ARG A 146 -1.47 -4.74 20.02
C ARG A 146 -2.68 -4.07 19.36
N ASN A 147 -2.61 -2.75 19.14
CA ASN A 147 -3.73 -1.94 18.65
C ASN A 147 -3.47 -1.34 17.25
N TRP A 148 -2.37 -1.69 16.60
CA TRP A 148 -1.91 -1.04 15.38
C TRP A 148 -2.92 -1.16 14.24
N ASP A 149 -3.48 -2.35 14.04
CA ASP A 149 -4.47 -2.60 12.99
C ASP A 149 -5.77 -1.83 13.24
N TYR A 150 -6.20 -1.76 14.50
CA TYR A 150 -7.35 -0.96 14.91
C TYR A 150 -7.12 0.53 14.62
N LEU A 151 -5.95 1.07 15.01
CA LEU A 151 -5.60 2.46 14.79
C LEU A 151 -5.47 2.80 13.29
N GLN A 152 -4.90 1.91 12.47
CA GLN A 152 -4.89 2.08 11.02
C GLN A 152 -6.30 2.12 10.44
N LYS A 153 -7.18 1.21 10.87
CA LYS A 153 -8.57 1.17 10.41
C LYS A 153 -9.30 2.46 10.76
N MET A 154 -9.12 2.96 11.97
CA MET A 154 -9.70 4.24 12.43
C MET A 154 -9.11 5.44 11.68
N SER A 155 -7.81 5.44 11.38
CA SER A 155 -7.15 6.47 10.54
C SER A 155 -7.82 6.58 9.18
N ARG A 156 -7.95 5.45 8.50
CA ARG A 156 -8.57 5.37 7.19
C ARG A 156 -10.01 5.88 7.24
N LYS A 157 -10.81 5.43 8.22
CA LYS A 157 -12.19 5.88 8.42
C LYS A 157 -12.31 7.40 8.57
N ARG A 158 -11.46 8.03 9.39
CA ARG A 158 -11.51 9.49 9.56
C ARG A 158 -11.04 10.26 8.33
N LYS A 159 -9.99 9.79 7.65
CA LYS A 159 -9.56 10.37 6.36
C LYS A 159 -10.69 10.34 5.35
N ILE A 160 -11.45 9.25 5.32
CA ILE A 160 -12.66 9.11 4.52
C ILE A 160 -13.73 10.13 4.92
N GLU A 161 -14.07 10.22 6.21
CA GLU A 161 -15.06 11.18 6.73
C GLU A 161 -14.66 12.64 6.40
N TYR A 162 -13.38 12.95 6.47
CA TYR A 162 -12.83 14.24 6.07
C TYR A 162 -13.01 14.49 4.56
N LEU A 163 -12.66 13.53 3.71
CA LEU A 163 -12.83 13.64 2.26
C LEU A 163 -14.31 13.81 1.88
N ILE A 164 -15.21 13.13 2.60
CA ILE A 164 -16.66 13.23 2.43
C ILE A 164 -17.16 14.62 2.83
N SER A 165 -16.80 15.10 4.03
CA SER A 165 -17.28 16.39 4.53
C SER A 165 -16.85 17.58 3.67
N ARG A 166 -15.72 17.46 2.94
CA ARG A 166 -15.24 18.49 2.02
C ARG A 166 -15.63 18.28 0.55
N ASN A 167 -16.43 17.27 0.25
CA ASN A 167 -16.84 16.90 -1.12
C ASN A 167 -15.66 16.80 -2.10
N LEU A 168 -14.51 16.30 -1.62
CA LEU A 168 -13.28 16.24 -2.42
C LEU A 168 -13.32 15.04 -3.36
N LYS A 169 -12.81 15.22 -4.58
CA LYS A 169 -12.63 14.10 -5.51
C LYS A 169 -11.50 13.18 -5.03
N ILE A 170 -11.80 11.90 -4.86
CA ILE A 170 -10.88 10.87 -4.37
C ILE A 170 -10.26 10.14 -5.57
N LYS A 171 -8.93 9.93 -5.55
CA LYS A 171 -8.23 9.18 -6.59
C LYS A 171 -8.38 7.68 -6.36
N CYS A 172 -8.95 6.97 -7.33
CA CYS A 172 -8.99 5.51 -7.32
C CYS A 172 -7.56 4.96 -7.48
N THR A 173 -7.17 4.05 -6.60
CA THR A 173 -5.85 3.39 -6.63
C THR A 173 -5.68 2.42 -7.80
N LYS A 174 -6.78 1.93 -8.38
CA LYS A 174 -6.76 0.97 -9.50
C LYS A 174 -6.73 1.63 -10.87
N CYS A 175 -7.63 2.57 -11.15
CA CYS A 175 -7.70 3.24 -12.46
C CYS A 175 -7.02 4.62 -12.48
N CYS A 176 -6.53 5.12 -11.34
CA CYS A 176 -5.86 6.41 -11.20
C CYS A 176 -6.72 7.66 -11.51
N ILE A 177 -8.02 7.50 -11.79
CA ILE A 177 -8.98 8.59 -12.02
C ILE A 177 -9.51 9.13 -10.68
N ARG A 178 -9.80 10.43 -10.64
CA ARG A 178 -10.42 11.11 -9.49
C ARG A 178 -11.93 11.17 -9.64
N TYR A 179 -12.66 10.65 -8.67
CA TYR A 179 -14.13 10.60 -8.67
C TYR A 179 -14.73 11.29 -7.44
N PRO A 180 -15.99 11.73 -7.49
CA PRO A 180 -16.75 12.08 -6.30
C PRO A 180 -16.75 10.96 -5.26
N ASN A 181 -16.88 11.30 -3.98
CA ASN A 181 -16.92 10.32 -2.87
C ASN A 181 -18.04 9.26 -3.01
N THR A 182 -19.16 9.62 -3.64
CA THR A 182 -20.31 8.73 -3.93
C THR A 182 -19.94 7.53 -4.81
N MET A 183 -18.79 7.60 -5.48
CA MET A 183 -18.28 6.56 -6.37
C MET A 183 -17.46 5.49 -5.68
N PHE A 184 -17.39 5.51 -4.35
CA PHE A 184 -16.57 4.60 -3.57
C PHE A 184 -17.43 3.84 -2.56
N LEU A 185 -17.09 2.56 -2.35
CA LEU A 185 -17.70 1.76 -1.30
C LEU A 185 -17.25 2.23 0.09
N TYR A 186 -18.19 2.19 1.02
CA TYR A 186 -18.01 2.60 2.43
C TYR A 186 -16.82 1.91 3.12
N SER A 187 -16.44 0.71 2.67
CA SER A 187 -15.50 -0.15 3.38
C SER A 187 -14.02 0.19 3.17
N CYS A 188 -13.63 0.83 2.05
CA CYS A 188 -12.22 1.16 1.83
C CYS A 188 -11.92 2.49 1.14
N TYR A 189 -12.83 3.09 0.36
CA TYR A 189 -12.60 4.35 -0.39
C TYR A 189 -11.31 4.45 -1.22
N GLU A 190 -10.66 3.34 -1.49
CA GLU A 190 -9.44 3.29 -2.31
C GLU A 190 -9.74 2.85 -3.74
N ILE A 191 -10.88 2.22 -3.98
CA ILE A 191 -11.27 1.65 -5.27
C ILE A 191 -12.67 2.15 -5.63
N CYS A 192 -12.80 2.73 -6.82
CA CYS A 192 -14.08 3.25 -7.31
C CYS A 192 -15.01 2.13 -7.79
N VAL A 193 -16.30 2.45 -7.91
CA VAL A 193 -17.37 1.52 -8.32
C VAL A 193 -17.09 0.85 -9.67
N ASN A 194 -16.50 1.57 -10.63
CA ASN A 194 -16.15 1.02 -11.95
C ASN A 194 -15.09 -0.08 -11.88
N CYS A 195 -14.18 0.02 -10.91
CA CYS A 195 -13.13 -0.96 -10.72
C CYS A 195 -13.68 -2.13 -9.91
N ILE A 196 -14.39 -1.86 -8.83
CA ILE A 196 -14.91 -2.93 -7.97
C ILE A 196 -16.00 -3.76 -8.68
N SER A 197 -16.86 -3.15 -9.52
CA SER A 197 -17.84 -3.88 -10.33
C SER A 197 -17.18 -4.83 -11.31
N GLU A 198 -15.99 -4.49 -11.80
CA GLU A 198 -15.18 -5.39 -12.63
C GLU A 198 -14.67 -6.60 -11.85
N TYR A 199 -14.21 -6.42 -10.61
CA TYR A 199 -13.82 -7.55 -9.76
C TYR A 199 -15.00 -8.47 -9.45
N ILE A 200 -16.16 -7.90 -9.10
CA ILE A 200 -17.37 -8.66 -8.78
C ILE A 200 -17.84 -9.47 -10.01
N ARG A 201 -17.83 -8.87 -11.21
CA ARG A 201 -18.14 -9.59 -12.46
C ARG A 201 -17.27 -10.83 -12.69
N TYR A 202 -16.02 -10.77 -12.23
CA TYR A 202 -15.08 -11.87 -12.34
C TYR A 202 -15.16 -12.86 -11.16
N GLY A 203 -16.20 -12.76 -10.32
CA GLY A 203 -16.43 -13.67 -9.20
C GLY A 203 -15.64 -13.32 -7.94
N ASP A 204 -14.89 -12.21 -7.94
CA ASP A 204 -14.15 -11.76 -6.75
C ASP A 204 -14.98 -10.75 -5.96
N CYS A 205 -15.68 -11.25 -4.95
CA CYS A 205 -16.44 -10.44 -4.00
C CYS A 205 -15.56 -9.91 -2.85
N LYS A 206 -14.23 -9.86 -2.99
CA LYS A 206 -13.34 -9.22 -2.03
C LYS A 206 -12.76 -7.94 -2.62
N CYS A 207 -12.63 -6.92 -1.79
CA CYS A 207 -11.88 -5.74 -2.17
C CYS A 207 -10.41 -6.14 -2.42
N PRO A 208 -9.84 -5.92 -3.61
CA PRO A 208 -8.48 -6.37 -3.93
C PRO A 208 -7.39 -5.56 -3.19
N LYS A 209 -7.77 -4.51 -2.45
CA LYS A 209 -6.85 -3.67 -1.68
C LYS A 209 -6.83 -3.99 -0.20
N CYS A 210 -7.99 -4.20 0.42
CA CYS A 210 -8.09 -4.47 1.86
C CYS A 210 -8.59 -5.87 2.20
N GLY A 211 -8.98 -6.69 1.21
CA GLY A 211 -9.47 -8.06 1.40
C GLY A 211 -10.88 -8.16 1.99
N LEU A 212 -11.52 -7.03 2.32
CA LEU A 212 -12.88 -7.03 2.88
C LEU A 212 -13.88 -7.63 1.88
N ILE A 213 -14.71 -8.53 2.36
CA ILE A 213 -15.82 -9.10 1.59
C ILE A 213 -16.82 -7.97 1.30
N ILE A 214 -17.24 -7.90 0.05
CA ILE A 214 -18.22 -6.96 -0.45
C ILE A 214 -19.57 -7.65 -0.33
N ASP A 215 -20.34 -7.27 0.69
CA ASP A 215 -21.72 -7.71 0.81
C ASP A 215 -22.57 -6.95 -0.21
N LEU A 216 -23.03 -7.65 -1.25
CA LEU A 216 -23.88 -7.11 -2.30
C LEU A 216 -25.28 -6.74 -1.78
N LYS A 217 -25.74 -7.32 -0.65
CA LYS A 217 -27.02 -6.96 -0.03
C LYS A 217 -26.93 -5.63 0.71
N GLU A 218 -25.84 -5.37 1.42
CA GLU A 218 -25.64 -4.09 2.12
C GLU A 218 -25.24 -2.96 1.15
N ASN A 219 -24.50 -3.28 0.07
CA ASN A 219 -24.06 -2.31 -0.93
C ASN A 219 -24.97 -2.27 -2.18
N TYR A 220 -26.15 -2.88 -2.08
CA TYR A 220 -27.12 -3.11 -3.17
C TYR A 220 -27.38 -1.87 -4.02
N ARG A 221 -27.55 -0.71 -3.37
CA ARG A 221 -27.87 0.57 -4.05
C ARG A 221 -26.76 1.10 -4.95
N LEU A 222 -25.49 0.80 -4.66
CA LEU A 222 -24.36 1.33 -5.45
C LEU A 222 -24.10 0.49 -6.71
N PHE A 223 -24.53 -0.76 -6.73
CA PHE A 223 -24.18 -1.71 -7.79
C PHE A 223 -25.27 -1.97 -8.79
N ILE A 224 -26.52 -1.92 -8.37
CA ILE A 224 -27.57 -2.62 -9.12
C ILE A 224 -28.23 -1.72 -10.14
N ASN A 225 -28.44 -0.44 -9.83
CA ASN A 225 -29.11 0.44 -10.78
C ASN A 225 -28.48 1.84 -10.80
N ALA A 226 -28.04 2.23 -11.97
CA ALA A 226 -27.68 3.59 -12.32
C ALA A 226 -28.39 3.98 -13.61
N LYS A 227 -28.95 5.19 -13.62
CA LYS A 227 -29.54 5.78 -14.82
C LYS A 227 -28.43 6.28 -15.73
N CYS A 228 -28.39 5.84 -16.99
CA CYS A 228 -27.48 6.42 -17.97
C CYS A 228 -27.80 7.91 -18.16
N SER A 229 -26.79 8.76 -18.06
CA SER A 229 -26.91 10.21 -18.17
C SER A 229 -27.31 10.71 -19.56
N ILE A 230 -27.24 9.84 -20.59
CA ILE A 230 -27.56 10.17 -21.98
C ILE A 230 -28.90 9.56 -22.40
N CYS A 231 -28.99 8.23 -22.41
CA CYS A 231 -30.18 7.54 -22.90
C CYS A 231 -31.23 7.27 -21.82
N GLU A 232 -30.95 7.65 -20.58
CA GLU A 232 -31.88 7.56 -19.46
C GLU A 232 -32.34 6.15 -19.07
N LYS A 233 -31.79 5.10 -19.68
CA LYS A 233 -32.05 3.71 -19.29
C LYS A 233 -31.40 3.40 -17.94
N GLU A 234 -32.13 2.71 -17.09
CA GLU A 234 -31.65 2.19 -15.81
C GLU A 234 -30.92 0.86 -16.06
N GLN A 235 -29.68 0.76 -15.56
CA GLN A 235 -28.78 -0.35 -15.82
C GLN A 235 -27.83 -0.62 -14.65
N SER A 236 -27.34 -1.85 -14.55
CA SER A 236 -26.43 -2.31 -13.51
C SER A 236 -24.95 -2.03 -13.80
N TYR A 237 -24.19 -1.65 -12.77
CA TYR A 237 -22.73 -1.58 -12.88
C TYR A 237 -22.09 -2.94 -13.06
N ILE A 238 -22.75 -4.01 -12.61
CA ILE A 238 -22.23 -5.37 -12.68
C ILE A 238 -22.72 -6.02 -13.97
N ASP A 239 -24.03 -6.14 -14.15
CA ASP A 239 -24.64 -6.97 -15.20
C ASP A 239 -24.70 -6.29 -16.57
N ASP A 240 -24.93 -4.96 -16.59
CA ASP A 240 -25.07 -4.17 -17.82
C ASP A 240 -23.82 -3.36 -18.18
N PHE A 241 -22.74 -3.54 -17.43
CA PHE A 241 -21.46 -2.86 -17.66
C PHE A 241 -21.57 -1.32 -17.66
N MET A 242 -22.40 -0.76 -16.77
CA MET A 242 -22.40 0.68 -16.57
C MET A 242 -21.03 1.19 -16.14
N ILE A 243 -20.60 2.30 -16.74
CA ILE A 243 -19.33 2.97 -16.45
C ILE A 243 -19.57 4.42 -16.15
N THR A 244 -18.98 4.91 -15.07
CA THR A 244 -18.98 6.34 -14.76
C THR A 244 -17.70 7.00 -15.24
N PHE A 245 -17.80 8.07 -16.03
CA PHE A 245 -16.66 8.88 -16.43
C PHE A 245 -17.09 10.35 -16.60
N SER A 246 -16.14 11.24 -16.91
CA SER A 246 -16.40 12.67 -17.15
C SER A 246 -17.23 13.34 -16.05
N ASP A 247 -16.57 13.64 -14.93
CA ASP A 247 -17.19 14.31 -13.76
C ASP A 247 -18.35 13.56 -13.08
N GLY A 248 -18.45 12.24 -13.27
CA GLY A 248 -19.44 11.43 -12.55
C GLY A 248 -20.69 11.10 -13.37
N HIS A 249 -20.68 11.31 -14.68
CA HIS A 249 -21.76 10.87 -15.55
C HIS A 249 -21.70 9.37 -15.78
N ASN A 250 -22.87 8.75 -15.75
CA ASN A 250 -23.06 7.31 -15.85
C ASN A 250 -23.40 6.95 -17.31
N HIS A 251 -22.64 6.04 -17.92
CA HIS A 251 -22.79 5.70 -19.33
C HIS A 251 -22.93 4.19 -19.53
N CYS A 252 -23.97 3.81 -20.26
CA CYS A 252 -24.11 2.46 -20.78
C CYS A 252 -23.07 2.21 -21.87
N ILE A 253 -22.80 0.94 -22.19
CA ILE A 253 -21.83 0.58 -23.24
C ILE A 253 -22.09 1.29 -24.57
N PRO A 254 -23.34 1.35 -25.11
CA PRO A 254 -23.61 2.10 -26.34
C PRO A 254 -23.24 3.59 -26.25
N CYS A 255 -23.67 4.28 -25.19
CA CYS A 255 -23.37 5.71 -25.02
C CYS A 255 -21.90 5.98 -24.70
N LEU A 256 -21.20 5.03 -24.07
CA LEU A 256 -19.76 5.09 -23.83
C LEU A 256 -18.98 4.91 -25.15
N ASN A 257 -19.41 3.97 -26.01
CA ASN A 257 -18.83 3.74 -27.33
C ASN A 257 -19.01 4.97 -28.24
N GLU A 258 -20.17 5.61 -28.16
CA GLU A 258 -20.41 6.87 -28.84
C GLU A 258 -19.47 7.97 -28.36
N ALA A 259 -19.30 8.11 -27.04
CA ALA A 259 -18.37 9.09 -26.47
C ALA A 259 -16.90 8.82 -26.84
N TRP A 260 -16.51 7.55 -27.00
CA TRP A 260 -15.21 7.16 -27.53
C TRP A 260 -15.04 7.63 -28.98
N ASN A 261 -16.02 7.36 -29.85
CA ASN A 261 -15.95 7.74 -31.26
C ASN A 261 -15.96 9.26 -31.46
N THR A 262 -16.74 10.00 -30.65
CA THR A 262 -16.82 11.46 -30.74
C THR A 262 -15.78 12.18 -29.87
N HIS A 263 -14.93 11.44 -29.15
CA HIS A 263 -13.97 11.97 -28.17
C HIS A 263 -14.57 13.01 -27.22
N SER A 264 -15.85 12.84 -26.84
CA SER A 264 -16.61 13.83 -26.07
C SER A 264 -17.73 13.18 -25.27
N CYS A 265 -17.95 13.65 -24.04
CA CYS A 265 -19.12 13.24 -23.26
C CYS A 265 -20.33 14.07 -23.69
N ARG A 266 -21.35 13.45 -24.27
CA ARG A 266 -22.58 14.15 -24.71
C ARG A 266 -23.39 14.81 -23.58
N LYS A 267 -23.17 14.43 -22.31
CA LYS A 267 -23.90 15.02 -21.17
C LYS A 267 -23.36 16.39 -20.81
N CYS A 268 -22.05 16.51 -20.65
CA CYS A 268 -21.39 17.75 -20.26
C CYS A 268 -20.72 18.48 -21.42
N LEU A 269 -20.76 17.90 -22.63
CA LEU A 269 -20.15 18.41 -23.86
C LEU A 269 -18.64 18.62 -23.75
N LYS A 270 -17.99 18.05 -22.73
CA LYS A 270 -16.54 18.15 -22.53
C LYS A 270 -15.84 17.19 -23.48
N ASN A 271 -14.83 17.71 -24.18
CA ASN A 271 -13.88 16.90 -24.93
C ASN A 271 -13.06 16.03 -23.97
N ILE A 272 -12.81 14.80 -24.38
CA ILE A 272 -11.98 13.82 -23.67
C ILE A 272 -10.56 13.96 -24.23
N GLU A 273 -9.92 15.07 -23.89
CA GLU A 273 -8.58 15.40 -24.40
C GLU A 273 -7.47 14.65 -23.64
N ASN A 274 -7.80 14.16 -22.45
CA ASN A 274 -6.85 13.48 -21.57
C ASN A 274 -6.61 12.03 -22.02
N THR A 275 -5.38 11.73 -22.41
CA THR A 275 -4.93 10.37 -22.80
C THR A 275 -5.27 9.31 -21.75
N ILE A 276 -5.24 9.66 -20.45
CA ILE A 276 -5.58 8.72 -19.36
C ILE A 276 -7.07 8.34 -19.41
N GLU A 277 -7.95 9.31 -19.68
CA GLU A 277 -9.39 9.04 -19.77
C GLU A 277 -9.73 8.25 -21.03
N LEU A 278 -9.13 8.57 -22.18
CA LEU A 278 -9.28 7.78 -23.40
C LEU A 278 -8.80 6.34 -23.19
N GLN A 279 -7.61 6.15 -22.61
CA GLN A 279 -7.12 4.81 -22.29
C GLN A 279 -8.03 4.06 -21.30
N PHE A 280 -8.62 4.78 -20.33
CA PHE A 280 -9.60 4.20 -19.42
C PHE A 280 -10.85 3.73 -20.18
N ILE A 281 -11.42 4.58 -21.02
CA ILE A 281 -12.61 4.26 -21.82
C ILE A 281 -12.32 3.07 -22.72
N TYR A 282 -11.19 3.08 -23.44
CA TYR A 282 -10.77 1.98 -24.30
C TYR A 282 -10.69 0.65 -23.53
N LYS A 283 -10.01 0.64 -22.36
CA LYS A 283 -9.87 -0.57 -21.53
C LYS A 283 -11.20 -1.08 -20.97
N LYS A 284 -12.20 -0.21 -20.81
CA LYS A 284 -13.53 -0.58 -20.33
C LYS A 284 -14.45 -1.02 -21.45
N LEU A 285 -14.35 -0.40 -22.62
CA LEU A 285 -15.14 -0.74 -23.80
C LEU A 285 -14.65 -1.98 -24.51
N PHE A 286 -13.34 -2.17 -24.61
CA PHE A 286 -12.77 -3.17 -25.50
C PHE A 286 -11.96 -4.22 -24.74
N LYS A 287 -12.09 -5.46 -25.17
CA LYS A 287 -11.31 -6.61 -24.71
C LYS A 287 -10.85 -7.41 -25.92
N THR A 288 -9.73 -8.12 -25.77
CA THR A 288 -9.23 -9.06 -26.76
C THR A 288 -9.68 -10.48 -26.40
N CYS A 289 -10.25 -11.20 -27.36
CA CYS A 289 -10.60 -12.60 -27.19
C CYS A 289 -9.34 -13.48 -27.16
N GLU A 290 -9.23 -14.38 -26.19
CA GLU A 290 -8.09 -15.28 -26.09
C GLU A 290 -8.05 -16.35 -27.19
N ILE A 291 -9.17 -16.59 -27.87
CA ILE A 291 -9.28 -17.63 -28.91
C ILE A 291 -9.09 -17.02 -30.30
N CYS A 292 -9.98 -16.13 -30.73
CA CYS A 292 -9.89 -15.52 -32.06
C CYS A 292 -8.92 -14.33 -32.16
N LYS A 293 -8.39 -13.84 -31.02
CA LYS A 293 -7.50 -12.67 -30.92
C LYS A 293 -8.09 -11.34 -31.43
N GLU A 294 -9.38 -11.31 -31.76
CA GLU A 294 -10.08 -10.08 -32.15
C GLU A 294 -10.38 -9.18 -30.93
N VAL A 295 -10.34 -7.87 -31.16
CA VAL A 295 -10.78 -6.85 -30.20
C VAL A 295 -12.28 -6.63 -30.36
N LYS A 296 -13.06 -6.88 -29.31
CA LYS A 296 -14.52 -6.73 -29.32
C LYS A 296 -14.99 -5.87 -28.15
N LEU A 297 -16.24 -5.41 -28.23
CA LEU A 297 -16.89 -4.72 -27.11
C LEU A 297 -16.98 -5.65 -25.89
N THR A 298 -16.84 -5.08 -24.69
CA THR A 298 -16.78 -5.82 -23.43
C THR A 298 -18.04 -6.66 -23.17
N ASN A 299 -19.21 -6.19 -23.60
CA ASN A 299 -20.47 -6.92 -23.48
C ASN A 299 -20.59 -8.10 -24.47
N CYS A 300 -19.64 -8.29 -25.38
CA CYS A 300 -19.56 -9.46 -26.26
C CYS A 300 -18.75 -10.62 -25.65
N PHE A 301 -18.40 -10.54 -24.36
CA PHE A 301 -17.60 -11.55 -23.66
C PHE A 301 -18.42 -12.32 -22.66
N VAL A 302 -18.06 -13.59 -22.45
CA VAL A 302 -18.65 -14.45 -21.42
C VAL A 302 -18.32 -13.86 -20.04
N ASP A 303 -19.35 -13.58 -19.26
CA ASP A 303 -19.27 -12.94 -17.94
C ASP A 303 -18.95 -13.95 -16.83
N TYR A 304 -17.93 -14.78 -17.06
CA TYR A 304 -17.50 -15.88 -16.19
C TYR A 304 -16.00 -16.16 -16.34
N GLN A 305 -15.29 -16.27 -15.21
CA GLN A 305 -13.85 -16.56 -15.17
C GLN A 305 -13.57 -17.92 -14.51
N CYS A 306 -13.91 -19.04 -15.14
CA CYS A 306 -13.37 -20.33 -14.66
C CYS A 306 -11.83 -20.37 -14.78
N CYS A 307 -11.29 -19.89 -15.91
CA CYS A 307 -9.87 -20.02 -16.25
C CYS A 307 -9.17 -18.66 -16.40
N LYS A 308 -9.79 -17.57 -15.92
CA LYS A 308 -9.31 -16.18 -16.05
C LYS A 308 -9.13 -15.67 -17.50
N ASN A 309 -9.44 -16.49 -18.49
CA ASN A 309 -9.35 -16.15 -19.90
C ASN A 309 -10.59 -15.37 -20.35
N LYS A 310 -10.39 -14.40 -21.25
CA LYS A 310 -11.46 -13.59 -21.83
C LYS A 310 -11.92 -14.21 -23.14
N ILE A 311 -13.06 -14.88 -23.13
CA ILE A 311 -13.61 -15.57 -24.30
C ILE A 311 -14.83 -14.78 -24.80
N CYS A 312 -14.88 -14.47 -26.10
CA CYS A 312 -16.06 -13.84 -26.69
C CYS A 312 -17.19 -14.86 -26.87
N TYR A 313 -18.44 -14.41 -26.79
CA TYR A 313 -19.61 -15.29 -26.93
C TYR A 313 -19.61 -16.06 -28.26
N GLU A 314 -19.15 -15.45 -29.36
CA GLU A 314 -19.03 -16.15 -30.66
C GLU A 314 -18.02 -17.30 -30.67
N CYS A 315 -16.93 -17.20 -29.88
CA CYS A 315 -16.00 -18.33 -29.76
C CYS A 315 -16.58 -19.40 -28.85
N GLN A 316 -17.26 -18.98 -27.78
CA GLN A 316 -17.93 -19.90 -26.85
C GLN A 316 -19.10 -20.63 -27.51
N SER A 317 -19.81 -20.03 -28.46
CA SER A 317 -20.95 -20.65 -29.13
C SER A 317 -20.56 -21.71 -30.18
N ARG A 318 -19.26 -21.89 -30.45
CA ARG A 318 -18.76 -22.88 -31.42
C ARG A 318 -18.57 -24.28 -30.83
N VAL A 319 -18.59 -24.42 -29.50
CA VAL A 319 -18.54 -25.75 -28.86
C VAL A 319 -19.91 -26.41 -28.88
N THR A 320 -19.92 -27.74 -28.99
CA THR A 320 -21.14 -28.54 -29.01
C THR A 320 -21.93 -28.41 -27.70
N ASP A 321 -21.23 -28.31 -26.58
CA ASP A 321 -21.81 -28.03 -25.27
C ASP A 321 -21.38 -26.64 -24.79
N PHE A 322 -22.12 -25.62 -25.19
CA PHE A 322 -21.83 -24.23 -24.81
C PHE A 322 -22.12 -23.91 -23.35
N HIS A 323 -22.70 -24.86 -22.59
CA HIS A 323 -22.83 -24.74 -21.14
C HIS A 323 -21.49 -24.93 -20.42
N LEU A 324 -20.47 -25.47 -21.10
CA LEU A 324 -19.13 -25.65 -20.57
C LEU A 324 -18.16 -24.67 -21.22
N CYS A 325 -17.27 -24.08 -20.43
CA CYS A 325 -16.26 -23.18 -20.96
C CYS A 325 -15.30 -23.90 -21.91
N ILE A 326 -15.14 -23.37 -23.12
CA ILE A 326 -14.32 -23.94 -24.20
C ILE A 326 -12.84 -24.19 -23.83
N LEU A 327 -12.31 -23.55 -22.78
CA LEU A 327 -10.91 -23.74 -22.35
C LEU A 327 -10.73 -24.65 -21.13
N CYS A 328 -11.73 -24.73 -20.26
CA CYS A 328 -11.58 -25.36 -18.93
C CYS A 328 -12.61 -26.46 -18.65
N ASN A 329 -13.68 -26.54 -19.45
CA ASN A 329 -14.86 -27.40 -19.27
C ASN A 329 -15.65 -27.20 -17.96
N ASP A 330 -15.42 -26.10 -17.23
CA ASP A 330 -16.27 -25.74 -16.10
C ASP A 330 -17.61 -25.17 -16.58
N GLU A 331 -18.67 -25.44 -15.81
CA GLU A 331 -20.02 -24.94 -16.06
C GLU A 331 -20.06 -23.41 -16.06
N ILE A 332 -20.63 -22.86 -17.13
CA ILE A 332 -20.87 -21.43 -17.28
C ILE A 332 -22.24 -21.09 -16.64
N PRO A 333 -22.36 -19.95 -15.93
CA PRO A 333 -23.64 -19.47 -15.40
C PRO A 333 -24.76 -19.42 -16.45
N GLU A 334 -25.98 -19.76 -16.04
CA GLU A 334 -27.19 -19.81 -16.89
C GLU A 334 -27.42 -18.51 -17.68
N ARG A 335 -27.26 -17.34 -17.04
CA ARG A 335 -27.35 -16.02 -17.68
C ARG A 335 -26.44 -15.83 -18.90
N CYS A 336 -25.28 -16.49 -18.93
CA CYS A 336 -24.37 -16.44 -20.06
C CYS A 336 -24.85 -17.36 -21.18
N CYS A 337 -25.43 -18.51 -20.82
CA CYS A 337 -26.06 -19.43 -21.77
C CYS A 337 -27.24 -18.75 -22.48
N GLU A 338 -28.06 -17.98 -21.77
CA GLU A 338 -29.14 -17.17 -22.36
C GLU A 338 -28.62 -16.17 -23.42
N LYS A 339 -27.55 -15.43 -23.12
CA LYS A 339 -26.91 -14.51 -24.08
C LYS A 339 -26.32 -15.24 -25.29
N ILE A 340 -25.74 -16.42 -25.09
CA ILE A 340 -25.23 -17.26 -26.19
C ILE A 340 -26.38 -17.66 -27.11
N ASN A 341 -27.50 -18.11 -26.54
CA ASN A 341 -28.71 -18.46 -27.30
C ASN A 341 -29.27 -17.26 -28.07
N GLU A 342 -29.29 -16.07 -27.47
CA GLU A 342 -29.70 -14.84 -28.16
C GLU A 342 -28.81 -14.56 -29.40
N ILE A 343 -27.49 -14.73 -29.26
CA ILE A 343 -26.55 -14.52 -30.38
C ILE A 343 -26.74 -15.57 -31.47
N LEU A 344 -26.90 -16.84 -31.09
CA LEU A 344 -27.17 -17.93 -32.02
C LEU A 344 -28.47 -17.68 -32.80
N SER A 345 -29.54 -17.23 -32.12
CA SER A 345 -30.85 -16.92 -32.73
C SER A 345 -30.86 -15.75 -33.71
N ARG A 346 -29.78 -14.95 -33.75
CA ARG A 346 -29.60 -13.86 -34.72
C ARG A 346 -28.75 -14.26 -35.92
N THR A 347 -28.01 -15.35 -35.79
CA THR A 347 -27.02 -15.81 -36.78
C THR A 347 -27.60 -16.92 -37.67
N PHE A 348 -28.62 -17.61 -37.18
CA PHE A 348 -29.47 -18.58 -37.88
C PHE A 348 -30.88 -18.01 -37.99
#